data_AF-A0A8T3ZCV5-F1
#
_entry.id   AF-A0A8T3ZCV5-F1
#
_cell.length_a   1.000
_cell.length_b   1.000
_cell.length_c   1.000
_cell.angle_alpha   90.00
_cell.angle_beta   90.00
_cell.angle_gamma   90.00
#
_symmetry.space_group_name_H-M   'P 1'
#
loop_
_entity.id
_entity.type
_entity.pdbx_description
1 polymer ?
#
loop_
_entity_poly.entity_id
_entity_poly.type
_entity_poly.pdbx_seq_one_letter_code
_entity_poly.pdbx_strand_id
1 'polypeptide(L)'
;MEQQDKFGRPIHDDVFRKLVHYGWALENCGYVEHGGKPNLFVLKIGEGAFYADMRGTKEVPIWTDPLPLLYWRFDEHTPEWKQRRLVKQERKRLADAGCPTRLSFHEMSPPDGLMVKEDDGYCAACGKDFQDKGRFCSDECREKSDQTETTSE
;
A
#
# COMPACT_ATOMS: atom_id res chain seq x y z
N MET A 1 0.28 7.72 20.15
CA MET A 1 0.31 8.81 19.16
C MET A 1 0.75 10.11 19.80
N GLU A 2 1.70 10.82 19.20
CA GLU A 2 2.28 12.07 19.73
C GLU A 2 2.08 13.24 18.75
N GLN A 3 1.91 14.45 19.29
CA GLN A 3 1.76 15.69 18.49
C GLN A 3 3.11 16.26 18.01
N GLN A 4 4.04 15.37 17.67
CA GLN A 4 5.36 15.73 17.15
C GLN A 4 5.69 14.84 15.95
N ASP A 5 6.38 15.42 14.96
CA ASP A 5 6.91 14.67 13.83
C ASP A 5 8.18 13.89 14.21
N LYS A 6 8.72 13.08 13.29
CA LYS A 6 9.97 12.32 13.55
C LYS A 6 11.22 13.19 13.76
N PHE A 7 11.11 14.51 13.57
CA PHE A 7 12.18 15.49 13.76
C PHE A 7 11.95 16.34 15.03
N GLY A 8 10.93 16.03 15.84
CA GLY A 8 10.60 16.76 17.06
C GLY A 8 9.87 18.08 16.83
N ARG A 9 9.34 18.34 15.63
CA ARG A 9 8.57 19.55 15.33
C ARG A 9 7.11 19.35 15.72
N PRO A 10 6.44 20.37 16.29
CA PRO A 10 5.03 20.27 16.64
C PRO A 10 4.17 20.10 15.38
N ILE A 11 3.13 19.26 15.49
CA ILE A 11 2.15 19.05 14.43
C ILE A 11 0.95 19.98 14.69
N HIS A 12 0.54 20.75 13.68
CA HIS A 12 -0.64 21.61 13.75
C HIS A 12 -1.90 20.80 14.12
N ASP A 13 -2.82 21.39 14.89
CA ASP A 13 -3.99 20.69 15.44
C ASP A 13 -4.90 20.07 14.37
N ASP A 14 -5.05 20.71 13.23
CA ASP A 14 -5.85 20.22 12.10
C ASP A 14 -5.24 18.97 11.45
N VAL A 15 -3.91 18.97 11.30
CA VAL A 15 -3.14 17.81 10.85
C VAL A 15 -3.20 16.71 11.90
N PHE A 16 -3.02 17.05 13.18
CA PHE A 16 -3.05 16.09 14.28
C PHE A 16 -4.39 15.36 14.39
N ARG A 17 -5.52 16.06 14.22
CA ARG A 17 -6.86 15.41 14.16
C ARG A 17 -6.97 14.37 13.06
N LYS A 18 -6.39 14.63 11.88
CA LYS A 18 -6.35 13.65 10.78
C LYS A 18 -5.48 12.44 11.14
N LEU A 19 -4.33 12.67 11.78
CA LEU A 19 -3.47 11.58 12.27
C LEU A 19 -4.17 10.72 13.31
N VAL A 20 -4.91 11.34 14.24
CA VAL A 20 -5.71 10.64 15.24
C VAL A 20 -6.76 9.76 14.56
N HIS A 21 -7.46 10.30 13.56
CA HIS A 21 -8.44 9.55 12.78
C HIS A 21 -7.80 8.34 12.06
N TYR A 22 -6.68 8.54 11.36
CA TYR A 22 -6.00 7.45 10.66
C TYR A 22 -5.36 6.43 11.58
N GLY A 23 -4.79 6.85 12.71
CA GLY A 23 -4.26 5.92 13.71
C GLY A 23 -5.35 5.02 14.28
N TRP A 24 -6.53 5.58 14.59
CA TRP A 24 -7.68 4.79 15.02
C TRP A 24 -8.14 3.80 13.95
N ALA A 25 -8.19 4.22 12.68
CA ALA A 25 -8.53 3.34 11.57
C ALA A 25 -7.50 2.20 11.40
N LEU A 26 -6.20 2.50 11.51
CA LEU A 26 -5.12 1.52 11.45
C LEU A 26 -5.22 0.50 12.60
N GLU A 27 -5.47 0.96 13.83
CA GLU A 27 -5.67 0.10 15.00
C GLU A 27 -6.85 -0.85 14.81
N ASN A 28 -7.98 -0.36 14.31
CA ASN A 28 -9.14 -1.18 13.97
C ASN A 28 -8.87 -2.19 12.86
N CYS A 29 -7.92 -1.88 11.97
CA CYS A 29 -7.42 -2.81 10.95
C CYS A 29 -6.36 -3.79 11.49
N GLY A 30 -6.06 -3.77 12.80
CA GLY A 30 -5.14 -4.69 13.46
C GLY A 30 -3.68 -4.24 13.45
N TYR A 31 -3.38 -3.02 13.01
CA TYR A 31 -2.05 -2.46 13.19
C TYR A 31 -1.79 -2.12 14.65
N VAL A 32 -0.54 -2.22 15.06
CA VAL A 32 -0.09 -1.83 16.39
C VAL A 32 0.95 -0.72 16.26
N GLU A 33 0.79 0.34 17.04
CA GLU A 33 1.79 1.41 17.12
C GLU A 33 3.11 0.86 17.69
N HIS A 34 4.23 1.18 17.04
CA HIS A 34 5.54 0.74 17.45
C HIS A 34 5.97 1.46 18.73
N GLY A 35 6.17 0.72 19.84
CA GLY A 35 6.41 1.31 21.16
C GLY A 35 7.62 2.26 21.27
N GLY A 36 8.64 2.11 20.42
CA GLY A 36 9.80 3.02 20.37
C GLY A 36 9.76 4.08 19.25
N LYS A 37 8.70 4.12 18.44
CA LYS A 37 8.58 5.00 17.27
C LYS A 37 7.13 5.47 17.16
N PRO A 38 6.76 6.56 17.87
CA PRO A 38 5.41 7.12 17.80
C PRO A 38 4.99 7.39 16.36
N ASN A 39 3.72 7.20 16.07
CA ASN A 39 3.10 7.40 14.75
C ASN A 39 3.64 6.46 13.65
N LEU A 40 4.35 5.39 14.00
CA LEU A 40 4.68 4.27 13.12
C LEU A 40 3.87 3.04 13.51
N PHE A 41 3.06 2.54 12.59
CA PHE A 41 2.16 1.42 12.81
C PHE A 41 2.67 0.18 12.07
N VAL A 42 2.53 -0.99 12.69
CA VAL A 42 3.00 -2.27 12.14
C VAL A 42 1.90 -3.30 12.18
N LEU A 43 1.68 -4.00 11.07
CA LEU A 43 0.84 -5.18 10.96
C LEU A 43 1.71 -6.35 10.54
N LYS A 44 1.78 -7.38 11.39
CA LYS A 44 2.48 -8.63 11.06
C LYS A 44 1.51 -9.60 10.41
N ILE A 45 1.95 -10.23 9.34
CA ILE A 45 1.24 -11.29 8.64
C ILE A 45 2.16 -12.53 8.55
N GLY A 46 1.64 -13.66 8.06
CA GLY A 46 2.43 -14.88 7.93
C GLY A 46 3.63 -14.74 6.99
N GLU A 47 3.50 -13.89 5.97
CA GLU A 47 4.47 -13.68 4.88
C GLU A 47 5.39 -12.46 5.08
N GLY A 48 5.33 -11.81 6.26
CA GLY A 48 6.13 -10.63 6.57
C GLY A 48 5.36 -9.57 7.36
N ALA A 49 5.56 -8.30 7.02
CA ALA A 49 4.89 -7.19 7.71
C ALA A 49 4.61 -5.99 6.81
N PHE A 50 3.48 -5.34 7.08
CA PHE A 50 3.17 -4.01 6.59
C PHE A 50 3.49 -2.95 7.63
N TYR A 51 3.88 -1.78 7.15
CA TYR A 51 4.22 -0.63 7.95
C TYR A 51 3.47 0.59 7.42
N ALA A 52 2.85 1.34 8.31
CA ALA A 52 2.17 2.60 8.01
C ALA A 52 2.86 3.72 8.80
N ASP A 53 3.69 4.51 8.10
CA ASP A 53 4.44 5.62 8.70
C ASP A 53 3.67 6.94 8.54
N MET A 54 3.19 7.45 9.66
CA MET A 54 2.47 8.72 9.74
C MET A 54 3.34 9.86 10.23
N ARG A 55 4.67 9.74 10.26
CA ARG A 55 5.57 10.78 10.79
C ARG A 55 6.00 11.83 9.76
N GLY A 56 5.62 11.63 8.49
CA GLY A 56 6.09 12.44 7.36
C GLY A 56 7.53 12.13 6.92
N THR A 57 7.91 12.56 5.73
CA THR A 57 9.30 12.50 5.23
C THR A 57 9.83 13.89 4.89
N LYS A 58 11.10 13.99 4.50
CA LYS A 58 11.66 15.28 4.07
C LYS A 58 11.04 15.70 2.73
N GLU A 59 10.79 14.71 1.87
CA GLU A 59 10.26 14.85 0.53
C GLU A 59 8.76 15.17 0.56
N VAL A 60 8.03 14.50 1.45
CA VAL A 60 6.59 14.74 1.64
C VAL A 60 6.31 14.94 3.13
N PRO A 61 6.38 16.20 3.59
CA PRO A 61 6.12 16.56 4.96
C PRO A 61 4.68 16.23 5.39
N ILE A 62 4.52 15.94 6.68
CA ILE A 62 3.25 15.53 7.27
C ILE A 62 2.12 16.57 7.15
N TRP A 63 2.47 17.86 7.09
CA TRP A 63 1.52 18.97 6.92
C TRP A 63 1.02 19.12 5.49
N THR A 64 1.74 18.61 4.50
CA THR A 64 1.29 18.64 3.10
C THR A 64 0.35 17.48 2.81
N ASP A 65 0.68 16.30 3.32
CA ASP A 65 -0.10 15.09 3.13
C ASP A 65 -0.03 14.19 4.39
N PRO A 66 -1.11 14.18 5.21
CA PRO A 66 -1.16 13.40 6.44
C PRO A 66 -1.50 11.92 6.20
N LEU A 67 -1.64 11.48 4.95
CA LEU A 67 -1.92 10.08 4.65
C LEU A 67 -0.75 9.18 5.13
N PRO A 68 -1.06 8.01 5.73
CA PRO A 68 -0.03 7.06 6.10
C PRO A 68 0.78 6.60 4.89
N LEU A 69 2.09 6.62 5.05
CA LEU A 69 3.02 6.04 4.08
C LEU A 69 3.06 4.53 4.29
N LEU A 70 2.44 3.78 3.37
CA LEU A 70 2.42 2.33 3.40
C LEU A 70 3.66 1.78 2.71
N TYR A 71 4.39 0.94 3.42
CA TYR A 71 5.48 0.12 2.88
C TYR A 71 5.45 -1.27 3.53
N TRP A 72 6.21 -2.21 2.98
CA TRP A 72 6.18 -3.60 3.40
C TRP A 72 7.58 -4.21 3.41
N ARG A 73 7.69 -5.30 4.17
CA ARG A 73 8.84 -6.20 4.13
C ARG A 73 8.30 -7.61 4.16
N PHE A 74 8.33 -8.28 3.01
CA PHE A 74 7.94 -9.68 2.89
C PHE A 74 9.16 -10.59 3.08
N ASP A 75 8.88 -11.85 3.40
CA ASP A 75 9.91 -12.88 3.47
C ASP A 75 10.48 -13.17 2.08
N GLU A 76 11.76 -13.53 2.02
CA GLU A 76 12.51 -13.76 0.77
C GLU A 76 11.89 -14.84 -0.12
N HIS A 77 11.16 -15.78 0.47
CA HIS A 77 10.50 -16.86 -0.24
C HIS A 77 9.09 -16.51 -0.75
N THR A 78 8.58 -15.31 -0.46
CA THR A 78 7.25 -14.90 -0.91
C THR A 78 7.32 -14.55 -2.40
N PRO A 79 6.61 -15.26 -3.29
CA PRO A 79 6.64 -14.98 -4.73
C PRO A 79 6.12 -13.56 -5.03
N GLU A 80 6.64 -12.94 -6.10
CA GLU A 80 6.35 -11.54 -6.41
C GLU A 80 4.86 -11.27 -6.67
N TRP A 81 4.16 -12.12 -7.44
CA TRP A 81 2.70 -12.01 -7.63
C TRP A 81 1.93 -11.98 -6.30
N LYS A 82 2.37 -12.78 -5.32
CA LYS A 82 1.72 -12.89 -4.02
C LYS A 82 1.96 -11.61 -3.21
N GLN A 83 3.18 -11.08 -3.24
CA GLN A 83 3.49 -9.79 -2.64
C GLN A 83 2.59 -8.69 -3.20
N ARG A 84 2.47 -8.59 -4.53
CA ARG A 84 1.61 -7.60 -5.20
C ARG A 84 0.14 -7.75 -4.81
N ARG A 85 -0.36 -8.99 -4.78
CA ARG A 85 -1.74 -9.30 -4.36
C ARG A 85 -2.00 -8.87 -2.92
N LEU A 86 -1.09 -9.20 -1.99
CA LEU A 86 -1.19 -8.80 -0.59
C LEU A 86 -1.21 -7.28 -0.44
N VAL A 87 -0.33 -6.56 -1.15
CA VAL A 87 -0.31 -5.09 -1.15
C VAL A 87 -1.62 -4.51 -1.67
N LYS A 88 -2.14 -5.02 -2.80
CA LYS A 88 -3.41 -4.56 -3.39
C LYS A 88 -4.59 -4.79 -2.45
N GLN A 89 -4.66 -5.98 -1.84
CA GLN A 89 -5.71 -6.32 -0.88
C GLN A 89 -5.62 -5.43 0.36
N GLU A 90 -4.43 -5.20 0.90
CA GLU A 90 -4.25 -4.36 2.08
C GLU A 90 -4.61 -2.90 1.81
N ARG A 91 -4.19 -2.36 0.66
CA ARG A 91 -4.57 -1.00 0.25
C ARG A 91 -6.08 -0.84 0.12
N LYS A 92 -6.75 -1.83 -0.49
CA LYS A 92 -8.21 -1.82 -0.60
C LYS A 92 -8.85 -1.88 0.78
N ARG A 93 -8.38 -2.79 1.64
CA ARG A 93 -8.88 -2.95 3.01
C ARG A 93 -8.76 -1.66 3.82
N LEU A 94 -7.63 -0.97 3.75
CA LEU A 94 -7.40 0.29 4.43
C LEU A 94 -8.25 1.43 3.85
N ALA A 95 -8.39 1.50 2.51
CA ALA A 95 -9.26 2.49 1.86
C ALA A 95 -10.74 2.29 2.25
N ASP A 96 -11.23 1.05 2.26
CA ASP A 96 -12.58 0.69 2.68
C ASP A 96 -12.82 1.02 4.17
N ALA A 97 -11.77 1.00 4.99
CA ALA A 97 -11.79 1.42 6.39
C ALA A 97 -11.65 2.94 6.60
N GLY A 98 -11.63 3.74 5.53
CA GLY A 98 -11.48 5.20 5.60
C GLY A 98 -10.04 5.68 5.84
N CYS A 99 -9.04 4.81 5.67
CA CYS A 99 -7.63 5.11 5.85
C CYS A 99 -6.86 4.97 4.51
N PRO A 100 -7.07 5.86 3.53
CA PRO A 100 -6.31 5.80 2.30
C PRO A 100 -4.81 5.97 2.58
N THR A 101 -3.99 5.25 1.82
CA THR A 101 -2.53 5.25 2.01
C THR A 101 -1.81 5.76 0.78
N ARG A 102 -0.67 6.40 0.99
CA ARG A 102 0.30 6.72 -0.07
C ARG A 102 1.43 5.69 -0.10
N LEU A 103 2.08 5.56 -1.26
CA LEU A 103 3.23 4.70 -1.46
C LEU A 103 4.51 5.54 -1.48
N SER A 104 5.64 4.95 -1.08
CA SER A 104 6.93 5.65 -1.08
C SER A 104 7.45 5.88 -2.49
N PHE A 105 7.90 7.11 -2.76
CA PHE A 105 8.51 7.51 -4.02
C PHE A 105 9.98 7.05 -4.17
N HIS A 106 10.66 6.67 -3.09
CA HIS A 106 12.09 6.34 -3.09
C HIS A 106 12.38 4.87 -2.66
N GLU A 107 13.03 4.14 -3.56
CA GLU A 107 14.13 3.19 -3.28
C GLU A 107 13.87 1.92 -2.44
N MET A 108 12.73 1.26 -2.65
CA MET A 108 12.70 -0.22 -2.70
C MET A 108 11.85 -0.70 -3.87
N SER A 109 11.96 0.02 -4.97
CA SER A 109 11.62 -0.55 -6.26
C SER A 109 12.88 -1.22 -6.80
N PRO A 110 12.90 -2.54 -7.05
CA PRO A 110 13.81 -3.11 -8.03
C PRO A 110 13.79 -2.25 -9.32
N PRO A 111 14.84 -2.30 -10.16
CA PRO A 111 14.96 -1.49 -11.38
C PRO A 111 13.73 -1.57 -12.32
N ASP A 112 12.87 -2.56 -12.14
CA ASP A 112 11.49 -2.61 -12.62
C ASP A 112 10.54 -1.87 -11.67
N GLY A 113 10.61 -0.53 -11.68
CA GLY A 113 9.64 0.39 -11.10
C GLY A 113 8.32 -0.27 -10.68
N LEU A 114 8.07 -0.44 -9.38
CA LEU A 114 6.77 -0.78 -8.81
C LEU A 114 5.84 0.45 -8.92
N MET A 115 5.81 1.06 -10.12
CA MET A 115 4.54 1.24 -10.82
C MET A 115 3.82 -0.08 -10.60
N VAL A 116 2.69 -0.06 -9.90
CA VAL A 116 1.87 -1.25 -9.69
C VAL A 116 1.65 -1.89 -11.06
N LYS A 117 2.49 -2.85 -11.48
CA LYS A 117 2.17 -3.76 -12.58
C LYS A 117 0.87 -4.38 -12.08
N GLU A 118 -0.21 -4.14 -12.81
CA GLU A 118 -1.57 -4.55 -12.38
C GLU A 118 -1.68 -6.06 -12.15
N ASP A 119 -0.70 -6.79 -12.66
CA ASP A 119 -0.54 -8.23 -12.59
C ASP A 119 -0.30 -8.68 -11.14
N ASP A 120 -1.39 -9.00 -10.45
CA ASP A 120 -1.49 -9.62 -9.13
C ASP A 120 -1.67 -11.16 -9.20
N GLY A 121 -1.33 -11.69 -10.37
CA GLY A 121 -1.49 -13.08 -10.76
C GLY A 121 -2.93 -13.50 -11.06
N TYR A 122 -3.83 -12.54 -11.28
CA TYR A 122 -5.13 -12.79 -11.90
C TYR A 122 -5.16 -12.36 -13.35
N CYS A 123 -5.97 -13.06 -14.15
CA CYS A 123 -6.25 -12.66 -15.52
C CYS A 123 -7.02 -11.36 -15.59
N ALA A 124 -6.48 -10.38 -16.29
CA ALA A 124 -7.13 -9.09 -16.49
C ALA A 124 -8.50 -9.22 -17.18
N ALA A 125 -8.70 -10.25 -18.03
CA ALA A 125 -9.96 -10.46 -18.75
C ALA A 125 -10.98 -11.33 -17.98
N CYS A 126 -10.53 -12.42 -17.33
CA CYS A 126 -11.46 -13.40 -16.73
C CYS A 126 -11.35 -13.54 -15.21
N GLY A 127 -10.40 -12.85 -14.57
CA GLY A 127 -10.19 -12.89 -13.12
C GLY A 127 -9.70 -14.22 -12.57
N LYS A 128 -9.28 -15.17 -13.42
CA LYS A 128 -8.76 -16.48 -12.99
C LYS A 128 -7.35 -16.35 -12.43
N ASP A 129 -7.08 -17.00 -11.30
CA ASP A 129 -5.74 -17.07 -10.70
C ASP A 129 -4.80 -17.91 -11.57
N PHE A 130 -3.67 -17.33 -11.95
CA PHE A 130 -2.60 -18.02 -12.66
C PHE A 130 -1.20 -17.69 -12.12
N GLN A 131 -1.09 -16.99 -10.97
CA GLN A 131 0.17 -16.64 -10.33
C GLN A 131 1.09 -15.82 -11.26
N ASP A 132 2.33 -16.27 -11.55
CA ASP A 132 3.29 -15.55 -12.38
C ASP A 132 3.15 -15.78 -13.89
N LYS A 133 2.08 -16.44 -14.36
CA LYS A 133 1.93 -16.81 -15.79
C LYS A 133 1.62 -15.63 -16.75
N GLY A 134 1.88 -14.39 -16.37
CA GLY A 134 1.74 -13.19 -17.22
C GLY A 134 0.56 -12.29 -16.83
N ARG A 135 -0.14 -11.70 -17.81
CA ARG A 135 -1.34 -10.85 -17.60
C ARG A 135 -2.65 -11.55 -17.97
N PHE A 136 -2.58 -12.60 -18.78
CA PHE A 136 -3.72 -13.35 -19.29
C PHE A 136 -3.52 -14.85 -19.12
N CYS A 137 -4.60 -15.58 -18.83
CA CYS A 137 -4.55 -17.03 -18.70
C CYS A 137 -4.55 -17.79 -20.03
N SER A 138 -4.86 -17.12 -21.14
CA SER A 138 -4.92 -17.67 -22.49
C SER A 138 -4.82 -16.56 -23.54
N ASP A 139 -4.44 -16.90 -24.77
CA ASP A 139 -4.44 -15.96 -25.90
C ASP A 139 -5.84 -15.40 -26.17
N GLU A 140 -6.88 -16.23 -26.02
CA GLU A 140 -8.28 -15.76 -26.10
C GLU A 140 -8.61 -14.64 -25.10
N CYS A 141 -8.06 -14.69 -23.89
CA CYS A 141 -8.27 -13.64 -22.88
C CYS A 141 -7.55 -12.34 -23.26
N ARG A 142 -6.38 -12.46 -23.91
CA ARG A 142 -5.64 -11.32 -24.43
C ARG A 142 -6.37 -10.65 -25.59
N GLU A 143 -6.88 -11.43 -26.54
CA GLU A 143 -7.63 -10.89 -27.67
C GLU A 143 -8.92 -10.17 -27.22
N LYS A 144 -9.60 -10.68 -26.19
CA LYS A 144 -10.79 -10.02 -25.61
C LYS A 144 -10.47 -8.68 -24.97
N SER A 145 -9.37 -8.56 -24.23
CA SER A 145 -9.00 -7.28 -23.61
C SER A 145 -8.67 -6.23 -24.67
N ASP A 146 -7.95 -6.60 -25.73
CA ASP A 146 -7.50 -5.67 -26.77
C ASP A 146 -8.68 -5.09 -27.57
N GLN A 147 -9.77 -5.86 -27.77
CA GLN A 147 -11.00 -5.41 -28.44
C GLN A 147 -11.84 -4.45 -27.58
N THR A 148 -11.69 -4.49 -26.26
CA THR A 148 -12.47 -3.63 -25.34
C THR A 148 -11.88 -2.22 -25.27
N GLU A 149 -10.57 -2.08 -25.50
CA GLU A 149 -9.90 -0.76 -25.58
C GLU A 149 -10.23 -0.02 -26.88
N THR A 150 -10.58 -0.72 -27.96
CA THR A 150 -10.86 -0.11 -29.28
C THR A 150 -12.30 0.37 -29.48
N THR A 151 -13.22 0.04 -28.56
CA THR A 151 -14.65 0.41 -28.67
C THR A 151 -15.03 1.59 -27.77
N SER A 152 -14.05 2.23 -27.12
CA SER A 152 -14.21 3.40 -26.27
C SER A 152 -13.68 4.67 -26.97
N GLU A 153 -14.24 5.00 -28.13
CA GLU A 153 -14.12 6.33 -28.77
C GLU A 153 -15.51 6.93 -29.00
#